data_AF-A0A1H2JU55-F1
#
_entry.id   AF-A0A1H2JU55-F1
#
_cell.length_a   1.000
_cell.length_b   1.000
_cell.length_c   1.000
_cell.angle_alpha   90.00
_cell.angle_beta   90.00
_cell.angle_gamma   90.00
#
_symmetry.space_group_name_H-M   'P 1'
#
loop_
_entity.id
_entity.type
_entity.pdbx_description
1 polymer ?
#
loop_
_entity_poly.entity_id
_entity_poly.type
_entity_poly.pdbx_seq_one_letter_code
_entity_poly.pdbx_strand_id
1 'polypeptide(L)'
;MHLYNQIYEFAASVGALEGYVYHKKSVAEMDMKALHVWTGNLVDAYDHLPADVLDKVQPSLDLTLNRAISSFNAILEKDHQVLERLNSMVSREKECSPDDFQKKKWFQE
;
A
#
# COMPACT_ATOMS: atom_id res chain seq x y z
N MET A 1 13.28 18.32 1.87
CA MET A 1 11.87 18.51 1.45
C MET A 1 11.02 18.77 2.67
N HIS A 2 9.88 19.45 2.52
CA HIS A 2 8.93 19.67 3.62
C HIS A 2 8.19 18.37 3.97
N LEU A 3 7.92 18.13 5.26
CA LEU A 3 7.26 16.91 5.74
C LEU A 3 5.92 16.63 5.04
N TYR A 4 5.08 17.65 4.85
CA TYR A 4 3.83 17.50 4.07
C TYR A 4 4.02 16.97 2.65
N ASN A 5 5.12 17.34 1.98
CA ASN A 5 5.39 16.81 0.64
C ASN A 5 5.78 15.33 0.71
N GLN A 6 6.58 14.94 1.70
CA GLN A 6 6.97 13.55 1.91
C GLN A 6 5.74 12.68 2.20
N ILE A 7 4.85 13.14 3.08
CA ILE A 7 3.59 12.45 3.39
C ILE A 7 2.71 12.34 2.14
N TYR A 8 2.56 13.43 1.38
CA TYR A 8 1.75 13.44 0.17
C TYR A 8 2.29 12.48 -0.88
N GLU A 9 3.59 12.53 -1.18
CA GLU A 9 4.23 11.66 -2.17
C GLU A 9 4.14 10.18 -1.78
N PHE A 10 4.40 9.87 -0.50
CA PHE A 10 4.22 8.52 0.02
C PHE A 10 2.77 8.05 -0.14
N ALA A 11 1.79 8.81 0.36
CA ALA A 11 0.38 8.44 0.30
C ALA A 11 -0.14 8.32 -1.14
N ALA A 12 0.29 9.22 -2.03
CA ALA A 12 -0.05 9.16 -3.45
C ALA A 12 0.53 7.91 -4.11
N SER A 13 1.78 7.56 -3.80
CA SER A 13 2.44 6.36 -4.31
C SER A 13 1.75 5.08 -3.84
N VAL A 14 1.38 5.01 -2.56
CA VAL A 14 0.64 3.87 -1.99
C VAL A 14 -0.76 3.73 -2.60
N GLY A 15 -1.49 4.83 -2.76
CA GLY A 15 -2.80 4.83 -3.42
C GLY A 15 -2.72 4.46 -4.91
N ALA A 16 -1.66 4.88 -5.60
CA ALA A 16 -1.41 4.49 -6.99
C ALA A 16 -1.08 3.00 -7.12
N LEU A 17 -0.33 2.41 -6.18
CA LEU A 17 -0.10 0.97 -6.14
C LEU A 17 -1.40 0.19 -5.97
N GLU A 18 -2.25 0.62 -5.04
CA GLU A 18 -3.58 0.04 -4.85
C GLU A 18 -4.40 0.06 -6.14
N GLY A 19 -4.47 1.21 -6.80
CA GLY A 19 -5.20 1.36 -8.07
C GLY A 19 -4.59 0.55 -9.21
N TYR A 20 -3.26 0.37 -9.23
CA TYR A 20 -2.55 -0.40 -10.25
C TYR A 20 -2.88 -1.90 -10.19
N VAL A 21 -2.94 -2.47 -8.98
CA VAL A 21 -3.20 -3.90 -8.78
C VAL A 21 -4.69 -4.24 -8.83
N TYR A 22 -5.56 -3.27 -8.55
CA TYR A 22 -7.00 -3.48 -8.54
C TYR A 22 -7.50 -4.08 -9.87
N HIS A 23 -8.26 -5.19 -9.78
CA HIS A 23 -8.76 -6.00 -10.90
C HIS A 23 -7.74 -6.66 -11.83
N LYS A 24 -6.43 -6.61 -11.53
CA LYS A 24 -5.46 -7.46 -12.24
C LYS A 24 -5.82 -8.93 -12.06
N LYS A 25 -5.72 -9.73 -13.13
CA LYS A 25 -6.12 -11.15 -13.09
C LYS A 25 -4.95 -12.11 -13.19
N SER A 26 -3.78 -11.63 -13.63
CA SER A 26 -2.60 -12.47 -13.80
C SER A 26 -1.30 -11.68 -13.72
N VAL A 27 -0.20 -12.38 -13.43
CA VAL A 27 1.16 -11.83 -13.45
C VAL A 27 1.53 -11.27 -14.82
N ALA A 28 0.99 -11.83 -15.91
CA ALA A 28 1.25 -11.38 -17.27
C ALA A 28 0.73 -9.94 -17.56
N GLU A 29 -0.22 -9.43 -16.78
CA GLU A 29 -0.75 -8.07 -16.89
C GLU A 29 0.06 -7.04 -16.08
N MET A 30 1.12 -7.49 -15.40
CA MET A 30 1.92 -6.69 -14.47
C MET A 30 3.37 -6.56 -14.95
N ASP A 31 3.95 -5.38 -14.72
CA ASP A 31 5.39 -5.17 -14.85
C ASP A 31 6.04 -5.49 -13.52
N MET A 32 6.46 -6.75 -13.35
CA MET A 32 7.04 -7.23 -12.11
C MET A 32 8.35 -6.52 -11.76
N LYS A 33 9.15 -6.12 -12.76
CA LYS A 33 10.40 -5.40 -12.51
C LYS A 33 10.12 -4.03 -11.91
N ALA A 34 9.17 -3.30 -12.50
CA ALA A 34 8.74 -2.01 -11.95
C ALA A 34 8.13 -2.19 -10.56
N LEU A 35 7.33 -3.24 -10.34
CA LEU A 35 6.69 -3.52 -9.07
C LEU A 35 7.69 -3.80 -7.94
N HIS A 36 8.76 -4.54 -8.21
CA HIS A 36 9.84 -4.76 -7.25
C HIS A 36 10.54 -3.45 -6.85
N VAL A 37 10.82 -2.57 -7.82
CA VAL A 37 11.43 -1.26 -7.53
C VAL A 37 10.46 -0.38 -6.75
N TRP A 38 9.20 -0.32 -7.18
CA TRP A 38 8.17 0.50 -6.55
C TRP A 38 7.93 0.10 -5.09
N THR A 39 7.73 -1.18 -4.82
CA THR A 39 7.54 -1.67 -3.44
C THR A 39 8.77 -1.48 -2.57
N GLY A 40 9.99 -1.58 -3.13
CA GLY A 40 11.21 -1.23 -2.41
C GLY A 40 11.23 0.24 -1.99
N ASN A 41 10.98 1.14 -2.96
CA ASN A 41 10.92 2.59 -2.69
C ASN A 41 9.83 2.97 -1.68
N LEU A 42 8.71 2.22 -1.63
CA LEU A 42 7.66 2.45 -0.64
C LEU A 42 8.12 2.10 0.77
N VAL A 43 8.82 0.98 0.95
CA VAL A 43 9.41 0.60 2.24
C VAL A 43 10.43 1.66 2.67
N ASP A 44 11.34 2.05 1.77
CA ASP A 44 12.31 3.09 2.07
C ASP A 44 11.62 4.40 2.48
N ALA A 45 10.58 4.82 1.76
CA ALA A 45 9.83 6.03 2.11
C ALA A 45 9.11 5.91 3.46
N TYR A 46 8.52 4.75 3.75
CA TYR A 46 7.86 4.46 5.02
C TYR A 46 8.83 4.55 6.21
N ASP A 47 10.02 3.95 6.09
CA ASP A 47 11.05 3.95 7.14
C ASP A 47 11.63 5.34 7.42
N HIS A 48 11.54 6.26 6.46
CA HIS A 48 11.97 7.66 6.62
C HIS A 48 10.90 8.58 7.22
N LEU A 49 9.65 8.13 7.35
CA LEU A 49 8.60 8.94 7.96
C LEU A 49 8.77 8.99 9.49
N PRO A 50 8.58 10.16 10.12
CA PRO A 50 8.60 10.28 11.58
C PRO A 50 7.56 9.36 12.24
N ALA A 51 7.91 8.76 13.38
CA ALA A 51 7.02 7.83 14.10
C ALA A 51 5.68 8.46 14.50
N ASP A 52 5.67 9.73 14.91
CA ASP A 52 4.46 10.46 15.27
C ASP A 52 3.53 10.70 14.07
N VAL A 53 4.09 10.83 12.87
CA VAL A 53 3.34 10.89 11.61
C VAL A 53 2.76 9.52 11.27
N LEU A 54 3.60 8.47 11.34
CA LEU A 54 3.17 7.09 11.10
C LEU A 54 1.99 6.72 12.00
N ASP A 55 2.06 6.99 13.29
CA ASP A 55 0.97 6.73 14.25
C ASP A 55 -0.37 7.35 13.81
N LYS A 56 -0.34 8.52 13.15
CA LYS A 56 -1.55 9.22 12.68
C LYS A 56 -2.07 8.64 11.37
N VAL A 57 -1.19 8.26 10.45
CA VAL A 57 -1.59 7.80 9.11
C VAL A 57 -1.80 6.29 9.03
N GLN A 58 -1.24 5.52 9.97
CA GLN A 58 -1.23 4.06 9.95
C GLN A 58 -2.60 3.43 9.75
N PRO A 59 -3.68 3.89 10.42
CA PRO A 59 -5.01 3.30 10.18
C PRO A 59 -5.48 3.44 8.74
N SER A 60 -5.17 4.57 8.09
CA SER A 60 -5.53 4.80 6.68
C SER A 60 -4.62 4.02 5.73
N LEU A 61 -3.35 3.89 6.09
CA LEU A 61 -2.35 3.12 5.37
C LEU A 61 -2.69 1.62 5.38
N ASP A 62 -2.94 1.05 6.56
CA ASP A 62 -3.36 -0.35 6.75
C ASP A 62 -4.57 -0.66 5.87
N LEU A 63 -5.59 0.21 5.85
CA LEU A 63 -6.77 0.00 5.01
C LEU A 63 -6.44 -0.02 3.51
N THR A 64 -5.49 0.77 3.03
CA THR A 64 -5.12 0.78 1.61
C THR A 64 -4.19 -0.38 1.26
N LEU A 65 -3.16 -0.63 2.07
CA LEU A 65 -2.23 -1.74 1.84
C LEU A 65 -2.94 -3.09 1.92
N ASN A 66 -3.83 -3.33 2.90
CA ASN A 66 -4.56 -4.59 2.98
C ASN A 66 -5.45 -4.84 1.73
N ARG A 67 -6.00 -3.79 1.08
CA ARG A 67 -6.73 -3.96 -0.20
C ARG A 67 -5.82 -4.31 -1.37
N ALA A 68 -4.66 -3.65 -1.45
CA ALA A 68 -3.65 -3.97 -2.44
C ALA A 68 -3.12 -5.40 -2.27
N ILE A 69 -2.79 -5.79 -1.03
CA ILE A 69 -2.34 -7.13 -0.64
C ILE A 69 -3.41 -8.18 -0.97
N SER A 70 -4.68 -7.91 -0.68
CA SER A 70 -5.79 -8.81 -1.03
C SER A 70 -5.88 -9.02 -2.55
N SER A 71 -5.65 -7.97 -3.34
CA SER A 71 -5.58 -8.08 -4.81
C SER A 71 -4.37 -8.90 -5.26
N PHE A 72 -3.20 -8.70 -4.65
CA PHE A 72 -2.00 -9.48 -4.96
C PHE A 72 -2.12 -10.94 -4.56
N ASN A 73 -2.77 -11.27 -3.44
CA ASN A 73 -2.96 -12.64 -2.97
C ASN A 73 -3.78 -13.50 -3.95
N ALA A 74 -4.56 -12.88 -4.84
CA ALA A 74 -5.28 -13.59 -5.90
C ALA A 74 -4.38 -13.96 -7.10
N ILE A 75 -3.15 -13.43 -7.16
CA ILE A 75 -2.29 -13.47 -8.36
C ILE A 75 -0.89 -13.99 -8.06
N LEU A 76 -0.32 -13.63 -6.91
CA LEU A 76 1.04 -13.94 -6.48
C LEU A 76 1.05 -15.10 -5.47
N GLU A 77 2.16 -15.82 -5.44
CA GLU A 77 2.46 -16.80 -4.39
C GLU A 77 2.65 -16.09 -3.04
N LYS A 78 2.32 -16.76 -1.93
CA LYS A 78 2.24 -16.13 -0.60
C LYS A 78 3.58 -15.56 -0.09
N ASP A 79 4.68 -16.17 -0.50
CA ASP A 79 6.06 -15.82 -0.16
C ASP A 79 6.70 -14.89 -1.20
N HIS A 80 5.90 -14.35 -2.13
CA HIS A 80 6.42 -13.42 -3.11
C HIS A 80 6.94 -12.14 -2.42
N GLN A 81 8.18 -11.74 -2.72
CA GLN A 81 8.88 -10.62 -2.08
C GLN A 81 8.08 -9.29 -2.07
N VAL A 82 7.24 -9.06 -3.08
CA VAL A 82 6.31 -7.91 -3.10
C VAL A 82 5.37 -7.95 -1.90
N LEU A 83 4.75 -9.09 -1.61
CA LEU A 83 3.85 -9.25 -0.46
C LEU A 83 4.61 -9.07 0.86
N GLU A 84 5.82 -9.62 0.97
CA GLU A 84 6.65 -9.45 2.17
C GLU A 84 6.90 -7.97 2.50
N ARG A 85 7.25 -7.16 1.48
CA ARG A 85 7.47 -5.71 1.63
C ARG A 85 6.20 -4.95 1.98
N LEU A 86 5.06 -5.32 1.40
CA LEU A 86 3.80 -4.66 1.74
C LEU A 86 3.37 -5.00 3.17
N ASN A 87 3.52 -6.25 3.58
CA ASN A 87 3.21 -6.69 4.93
C ASN A 87 4.13 -6.04 5.97
N SER A 88 5.39 -5.73 5.66
CA SER A 88 6.29 -5.04 6.61
C SER A 88 5.85 -3.61 6.95
N MET A 89 4.99 -2.99 6.13
CA MET A 89 4.43 -1.66 6.38
C MET A 89 3.03 -1.70 7.02
N VAL A 90 2.46 -2.89 7.22
CA VAL A 90 1.12 -3.07 7.82
C VAL A 90 1.27 -3.32 9.31
N SER A 91 0.60 -2.50 10.12
CA SER A 91 0.61 -2.65 11.59
C SER A 91 -0.47 -3.61 12.10
N ARG A 92 -1.53 -3.77 11.31
CA ARG A 92 -2.68 -4.65 11.60
C ARG A 92 -3.12 -5.33 10.32
N GLU A 93 -2.82 -6.62 10.24
CA GLU A 93 -3.42 -7.47 9.22
C GLU A 93 -4.94 -7.46 9.38
N LYS A 94 -5.62 -7.35 8.24
CA LYS A 94 -7.08 -7.37 8.23
C LYS A 94 -7.53 -8.15 6.99
N GLU A 95 -8.40 -9.14 7.21
CA GLU A 95 -9.19 -9.70 6.12
C GLU A 95 -10.02 -8.58 5.50
N CYS A 96 -9.66 -8.21 4.27
CA CYS A 96 -10.19 -7.07 3.56
C CYS A 96 -10.43 -7.49 2.11
N SER A 97 -11.61 -7.18 1.57
CA SER A 97 -11.86 -7.35 0.14
C SER A 97 -11.13 -6.25 -0.63
N PRO A 98 -10.61 -6.51 -1.84
CA PRO A 98 -10.18 -5.45 -2.76
C PRO A 98 -11.26 -4.38 -3.00
N ASP A 99 -12.54 -4.75 -2.85
CA ASP A 99 -13.68 -3.87 -3.07
C ASP A 99 -14.09 -3.02 -1.85
N ASP A 100 -13.39 -3.14 -0.71
CA ASP A 100 -13.70 -2.43 0.54
C ASP A 100 -13.23 -0.95 0.52
N PHE A 101 -13.69 -0.18 -0.46
CA PHE A 101 -13.34 1.24 -0.63
C PHE A 101 -14.12 2.19 0.28
N GLN A 102 -15.03 1.68 1.11
CA GLN A 102 -15.78 2.50 2.06
C GLN A 102 -14.84 3.06 3.14
N LYS A 103 -14.29 4.24 2.88
CA LYS A 103 -13.52 5.04 3.83
C LYS A 103 -14.33 6.26 4.24
N LYS A 104 -14.51 6.46 5.55
CA LYS A 104 -14.95 7.74 6.10
C LYS A 104 -13.92 8.80 5.68
N LYS A 105 -14.34 9.81 4.92
CA LYS A 105 -13.46 10.90 4.53
C LYS A 105 -13.41 11.92 5.66
N TRP A 106 -12.24 12.50 5.91
CA TRP A 106 -12.05 13.51 6.96
C TRP A 106 -12.91 14.76 6.77
N PHE A 107 -13.39 15.02 5.55
CA PHE A 107 -14.26 16.14 5.18
C PHE A 107 -15.76 15.77 5.12
N GLN A 108 -16.12 14.53 5.46
CA GLN A 108 -17.51 14.04 5.50
C GLN A 108 -18.02 13.91 6.93
N GLU A 109 -17.44 14.65 7.87
CA GLU A 109 -17.95 14.76 9.23
C GLU A 109 -19.09 15.79 9.33
#